data_AF-A0A7S3RF50-F1
#
_entry.id   AF-A0A7S3RF50-F1
#
_cell.length_a   1.000
_cell.length_b   1.000
_cell.length_c   1.000
_cell.angle_alpha   90.00
_cell.angle_beta   90.00
_cell.angle_gamma   90.00
#
_symmetry.space_group_name_H-M   'P 1'
#
loop_
_entity.id
_entity.type
_entity.pdbx_description
1 polymer ?
#
loop_
_entity_poly.entity_id
_entity_poly.type
_entity_poly.pdbx_seq_one_letter_code
_entity_poly.pdbx_strand_id
1 'polypeptide(L)'
;THVRFMRRSAAPALFIMLARAAASQAAAAVHPEHEVGALVRARAVASRAPTEVVVGSREGGEHEGAEWWERHDSLFRQARAEWGQKHAELYDFAAHEEDFVDPALLALVRAAEADAASGLPVDERELKAHLRPTNMAGVYRLRLLTPRFCEMLLEELHHLAASGVPTRRPNGMNRFGAILEDVPGGL
;
A
#
# COMPACT_ATOMS: atom_id res chain seq x y z
N THR A 1 26.73 -55.33 18.17
CA THR A 1 27.40 -55.14 16.86
C THR A 1 27.87 -53.71 16.77
N HIS A 2 29.20 -53.53 16.77
CA HIS A 2 29.90 -52.25 16.75
C HIS A 2 29.90 -51.61 15.36
N VAL A 3 29.69 -50.29 15.26
CA VAL A 3 30.48 -49.41 14.37
C VAL A 3 30.71 -48.06 15.07
N ARG A 4 31.94 -47.56 14.91
CA ARG A 4 32.63 -46.49 15.64
C ARG A 4 32.83 -45.29 14.71
N PHE A 5 32.64 -44.08 15.25
CA PHE A 5 33.26 -42.77 14.95
C PHE A 5 33.77 -42.44 13.52
N MET A 6 33.39 -41.25 13.04
CA MET A 6 34.38 -40.22 12.67
C MET A 6 33.88 -38.81 13.00
N ARG A 7 34.66 -38.12 13.84
CA ARG A 7 34.60 -36.67 14.12
C ARG A 7 35.10 -35.90 12.90
N ARG A 8 34.48 -34.78 12.57
CA ARG A 8 35.20 -33.57 12.13
C ARG A 8 34.66 -32.34 12.84
N SER A 9 35.60 -31.65 13.47
CA SER A 9 35.50 -30.40 14.20
C SER A 9 35.80 -29.24 13.24
N ALA A 10 35.10 -28.12 13.39
CA ALA A 10 35.68 -26.77 13.52
C ALA A 10 34.64 -25.68 13.17
N ALA A 11 34.27 -24.90 14.17
CA ALA A 11 33.94 -23.47 14.09
C ALA A 11 34.80 -22.78 15.19
N PRO A 12 34.92 -21.44 15.31
CA PRO A 12 34.33 -20.34 14.53
C PRO A 12 35.36 -19.24 14.16
N ALA A 13 35.01 -18.27 13.31
CA ALA A 13 35.65 -16.95 13.34
C ALA A 13 34.77 -15.85 12.73
N LEU A 14 34.39 -14.95 13.61
CA LEU A 14 33.72 -13.67 13.47
C LEU A 14 34.64 -12.67 12.74
N PHE A 15 34.15 -11.92 11.75
CA PHE A 15 34.86 -10.73 11.23
C PHE A 15 33.86 -9.58 11.03
N ILE A 16 33.92 -8.61 11.95
CA ILE A 16 33.26 -7.30 11.88
C ILE A 16 34.35 -6.24 12.10
N MET A 17 34.22 -5.13 11.35
CA MET A 17 34.85 -3.79 11.45
C MET A 17 35.76 -3.43 10.25
N LEU A 18 35.35 -2.52 9.35
CA LEU A 18 35.20 -1.05 9.42
C LEU A 18 36.44 -0.34 8.84
N ALA A 19 36.31 0.28 7.66
CA ALA A 19 37.06 1.48 7.29
C ALA A 19 36.34 2.24 6.16
N ARG A 20 36.24 3.55 6.35
CA ARG A 20 35.37 4.51 5.68
C ARG A 20 36.24 5.47 4.84
N ALA A 21 35.75 5.80 3.65
CA ALA A 21 35.92 7.04 2.87
C ALA A 21 37.33 7.60 2.53
N ALA A 22 37.56 7.82 1.23
CA ALA A 22 38.02 9.10 0.68
C ALA A 22 37.72 9.16 -0.83
N ALA A 23 37.49 10.37 -1.33
CA ALA A 23 36.70 10.70 -2.50
C ALA A 23 37.52 10.98 -3.77
N SER A 24 36.76 11.17 -4.86
CA SER A 24 36.99 12.10 -5.96
C SER A 24 37.88 11.63 -7.12
N GLN A 25 37.23 11.39 -8.26
CA GLN A 25 37.48 12.24 -9.42
C GLN A 25 36.25 12.28 -10.34
N ALA A 26 35.67 13.47 -10.42
CA ALA A 26 34.72 13.86 -11.45
C ALA A 26 35.47 14.02 -12.78
N ALA A 27 34.94 13.42 -13.84
CA ALA A 27 35.17 13.86 -15.20
C ALA A 27 33.80 14.15 -15.80
N ALA A 28 33.53 15.44 -15.95
CA ALA A 28 32.32 16.00 -16.46
C ALA A 28 32.14 15.66 -17.95
N ALA A 29 30.97 15.14 -18.31
CA ALA A 29 30.35 15.39 -19.59
C ALA A 29 29.01 16.07 -19.31
N VAL A 30 29.03 17.40 -19.37
CA VAL A 30 27.86 18.27 -19.25
C VAL A 30 27.07 18.15 -20.54
N HIS A 31 25.91 17.50 -20.48
CA HIS A 31 24.80 17.73 -21.41
C HIS A 31 23.68 18.42 -20.60
N PRO A 32 23.35 19.69 -20.87
CA PRO A 32 22.31 20.39 -20.15
C PRO A 32 21.00 20.29 -20.93
N GLU A 33 20.35 19.13 -20.86
CA GLU A 33 18.90 19.09 -20.90
C GLU A 33 18.50 18.54 -19.54
N HIS A 34 17.88 19.37 -18.70
CA HIS A 34 17.26 18.87 -17.47
C HIS A 34 16.27 17.79 -17.92
N GLU A 35 16.57 16.51 -17.65
CA GLU A 35 15.58 15.46 -17.80
C GLU A 35 14.40 15.84 -16.92
N VAL A 36 13.36 16.40 -17.56
CA VAL A 36 12.15 16.83 -16.89
C VAL A 36 11.59 15.60 -16.17
N GLY A 37 11.54 15.63 -14.83
CA GLY A 37 11.14 14.49 -13.99
C GLY A 37 9.79 13.89 -14.41
N ALA A 38 9.57 12.62 -14.09
CA ALA A 38 8.33 11.92 -14.42
C ALA A 38 7.12 12.64 -13.85
N LEU A 39 7.23 13.23 -12.66
CA LEU A 39 6.19 14.05 -12.04
C LEU A 39 5.79 15.25 -12.90
N VAL A 40 6.77 15.99 -13.43
CA VAL A 40 6.49 17.17 -14.27
C VAL A 40 5.86 16.74 -15.59
N ARG A 41 6.34 15.65 -16.20
CA ARG A 41 5.74 15.09 -17.43
C ARG A 41 4.31 14.60 -17.21
N ALA A 42 4.05 13.93 -16.09
CA ALA A 42 2.72 13.45 -15.71
C ALA A 42 1.72 14.61 -15.54
N ARG A 43 2.15 15.70 -14.87
CA ARG A 43 1.35 16.92 -14.74
C ARG A 43 1.06 17.58 -16.09
N ALA A 44 2.02 17.57 -17.02
CA ALA A 44 1.82 18.13 -18.35
C ALA A 44 0.74 17.37 -19.15
N VAL A 45 0.74 16.04 -19.09
CA VAL A 45 -0.26 15.21 -19.79
C VAL A 45 -1.64 15.24 -19.12
N ALA A 46 -1.74 15.65 -17.85
CA ALA A 46 -3.01 15.76 -17.13
C ALA A 46 -4.03 16.70 -17.83
N SER A 47 -3.54 17.73 -18.54
CA SER A 47 -4.39 18.62 -19.36
C SER A 47 -5.12 17.91 -20.50
N ARG A 48 -4.63 16.74 -20.91
CA ARG A 48 -5.18 15.87 -21.96
C ARG A 48 -5.78 14.59 -21.38
N ALA A 49 -5.95 14.51 -20.06
CA ALA A 49 -6.63 13.39 -19.44
C ALA A 49 -8.06 13.31 -19.99
N PRO A 50 -8.60 12.10 -20.24
CA PRO A 50 -9.96 11.90 -20.68
C PRO A 50 -10.91 12.70 -19.78
N THR A 51 -11.46 13.80 -20.31
CA THR A 51 -12.29 14.74 -19.53
C THR A 51 -13.76 14.29 -19.48
N GLU A 52 -14.13 13.20 -20.14
CA GLU A 52 -15.51 12.73 -20.22
C GLU A 52 -15.98 11.96 -18.99
N VAL A 53 -15.69 12.49 -17.81
CA VAL A 53 -16.68 12.40 -16.74
C VAL A 53 -17.78 13.39 -17.13
N VAL A 54 -18.69 12.99 -18.01
CA VAL A 54 -19.99 13.65 -18.07
C VAL A 54 -20.54 13.55 -16.65
N VAL A 55 -20.65 14.68 -15.95
CA VAL A 55 -21.15 14.76 -14.57
C VAL A 55 -22.62 14.33 -14.60
N GLY A 56 -22.86 13.02 -14.66
CA GLY A 56 -24.15 12.46 -15.07
C GLY A 56 -24.06 11.02 -15.61
N SER A 57 -23.02 10.69 -16.38
CA SER A 57 -22.87 9.34 -16.94
C SER A 57 -22.60 8.30 -15.85
N ARG A 58 -23.19 7.12 -16.04
CA ARG A 58 -22.91 5.87 -15.31
C ARG A 58 -22.27 4.83 -16.25
N GLU A 59 -22.06 5.18 -17.51
CA GLU A 59 -21.56 4.30 -18.57
C GLU A 59 -20.05 4.50 -18.73
N GLY A 60 -19.31 3.41 -18.90
CA GLY A 60 -17.87 3.42 -19.14
C GLY A 60 -17.04 3.14 -17.88
N GLY A 61 -17.25 3.85 -16.78
CA GLY A 61 -16.68 3.53 -15.47
C GLY A 61 -15.17 3.29 -15.51
N GLU A 62 -14.73 2.08 -15.13
CA GLU A 62 -13.31 1.68 -15.19
C GLU A 62 -12.69 1.70 -16.61
N HIS A 63 -13.50 1.63 -17.66
CA HIS A 63 -13.07 1.53 -19.06
C HIS A 63 -13.03 2.89 -19.79
N GLU A 64 -13.46 3.97 -19.13
CA GLU A 64 -13.41 5.34 -19.69
C GLU A 64 -11.95 5.73 -20.02
N GLY A 65 -11.67 5.89 -21.32
CA GLY A 65 -10.33 6.23 -21.78
C GLY A 65 -9.28 5.15 -21.47
N ALA A 66 -9.66 3.86 -21.43
CA ALA A 66 -8.76 2.74 -21.10
C ALA A 66 -7.44 2.80 -21.87
N GLU A 67 -7.47 3.03 -23.19
CA GLU A 67 -6.25 3.15 -24.01
C GLU A 67 -5.33 4.29 -23.56
N TRP A 68 -5.89 5.39 -23.05
CA TRP A 68 -5.10 6.51 -22.53
C TRP A 68 -4.47 6.15 -21.19
N TRP A 69 -5.22 5.51 -20.28
CA TRP A 69 -4.69 5.06 -19.00
C TRP A 69 -3.58 4.03 -19.19
N GLU A 70 -3.79 3.02 -20.04
CA GLU A 70 -2.78 2.01 -20.37
C GLU A 70 -1.52 2.64 -20.98
N ARG A 71 -1.68 3.61 -21.89
CA ARG A 71 -0.55 4.32 -22.51
C ARG A 71 0.29 5.08 -21.51
N HIS A 72 -0.30 5.63 -20.45
CA HIS A 72 0.40 6.49 -19.48
C HIS A 72 0.66 5.83 -18.13
N ASP A 73 0.22 4.60 -17.91
CA ASP A 73 0.33 3.87 -16.64
C ASP A 73 1.77 3.86 -16.10
N SER A 74 2.74 3.48 -16.95
CA SER A 74 4.16 3.49 -16.55
C SER A 74 4.67 4.86 -16.12
N LEU A 75 4.25 5.93 -16.81
CA LEU A 75 4.61 7.32 -16.47
C LEU A 75 3.99 7.71 -15.12
N PHE A 76 2.73 7.36 -14.87
CA PHE A 76 2.06 7.70 -13.61
C PHE A 76 2.65 6.95 -12.42
N ARG A 77 3.00 5.67 -12.58
CA ARG A 77 3.73 4.92 -11.54
C ARG A 77 5.07 5.57 -11.21
N GLN A 78 5.85 5.95 -12.22
CA GLN A 78 7.12 6.66 -12.01
C GLN A 78 6.92 8.01 -11.31
N ALA A 79 5.93 8.79 -11.76
CA ALA A 79 5.62 10.09 -11.18
C ALA A 79 5.19 10.00 -9.71
N ARG A 80 4.40 8.97 -9.35
CA ARG A 80 3.98 8.73 -7.97
C ARG A 80 5.14 8.24 -7.10
N ALA A 81 6.00 7.38 -7.63
CA ALA A 81 7.23 6.99 -6.94
C ALA A 81 8.17 8.18 -6.70
N GLU A 82 8.29 9.09 -7.67
CA GLU A 82 9.05 10.35 -7.53
C GLU A 82 8.41 11.30 -6.50
N TRP A 83 7.08 11.35 -6.43
CA TRP A 83 6.35 12.15 -5.45
C TRP A 83 6.52 11.64 -4.02
N GLY A 84 6.57 10.32 -3.84
CA GLY A 84 6.82 9.66 -2.57
C GLY A 84 5.56 9.49 -1.71
N GLN A 85 5.76 8.83 -0.58
CA GLN A 85 4.74 8.50 0.41
C GLN A 85 4.73 9.55 1.51
N LYS A 86 3.56 9.81 2.11
CA LYS A 86 3.46 10.66 3.30
C LYS A 86 3.52 9.85 4.60
N HIS A 87 2.86 8.70 4.63
CA HIS A 87 2.78 7.80 5.78
C HIS A 87 3.31 6.42 5.41
N ALA A 88 4.62 6.22 5.57
CA ALA A 88 5.28 4.95 5.24
C ALA A 88 4.70 3.76 6.01
N GLU A 89 4.18 3.99 7.21
CA GLU A 89 3.58 2.97 8.07
C GLU A 89 2.36 2.29 7.43
N LEU A 90 1.60 3.00 6.58
CA LEU A 90 0.44 2.42 5.91
C LEU A 90 0.82 1.27 4.95
N TYR A 91 2.06 1.26 4.46
CA TYR A 91 2.57 0.27 3.51
C TYR A 91 3.17 -0.98 4.17
N ASP A 92 3.29 -0.97 5.50
CA ASP A 92 3.66 -2.13 6.30
C ASP A 92 2.56 -2.40 7.34
N PHE A 93 1.36 -2.70 6.84
CA PHE A 93 0.18 -2.92 7.67
C PHE A 93 0.42 -3.99 8.75
N ALA A 94 1.18 -5.04 8.43
CA ALA A 94 1.49 -6.13 9.34
C ALA A 94 2.36 -5.67 10.53
N ALA A 95 3.35 -4.80 10.30
CA ALA A 95 4.16 -4.23 11.38
C ALA A 95 3.38 -3.27 12.29
N HIS A 96 2.27 -2.71 11.79
CA HIS A 96 1.47 -1.67 12.46
C HIS A 96 0.04 -2.11 12.81
N GLU A 97 -0.24 -3.41 12.79
CA GLU A 97 -1.59 -3.96 12.99
C GLU A 97 -2.23 -3.48 14.31
N GLU A 98 -1.44 -3.42 15.40
CA GLU A 98 -1.92 -2.99 16.72
C GLU A 98 -2.31 -1.51 16.77
N ASP A 99 -1.73 -0.69 15.90
CA ASP A 99 -2.08 0.72 15.75
C ASP A 99 -3.27 0.93 14.80
N PHE A 100 -3.52 -0.03 13.89
CA PHE A 100 -4.43 0.15 12.75
C PHE A 100 -5.75 -0.59 12.87
N VAL A 101 -5.77 -1.76 13.49
CA VAL A 101 -6.97 -2.57 13.69
C VAL A 101 -7.62 -2.20 15.02
N ASP A 102 -8.96 -2.19 15.07
CA ASP A 102 -9.69 -1.99 16.33
C ASP A 102 -9.18 -2.98 17.39
N PRO A 103 -8.72 -2.51 18.57
CA PRO A 103 -8.08 -3.38 19.55
C PRO A 103 -8.96 -4.50 20.07
N ALA A 104 -10.29 -4.27 20.16
CA ALA A 104 -11.21 -5.29 20.61
C ALA A 104 -11.40 -6.37 19.53
N LEU A 105 -11.52 -5.96 18.26
CA LEU A 105 -11.56 -6.91 17.15
C LEU A 105 -10.26 -7.72 17.06
N LEU A 106 -9.10 -7.06 17.14
CA LEU A 106 -7.80 -7.70 17.05
C LEU A 106 -7.60 -8.76 18.14
N ALA A 107 -7.98 -8.45 19.38
CA ALA A 107 -7.91 -9.41 20.48
C ALA A 107 -8.78 -10.65 20.24
N LEU A 108 -10.00 -10.48 19.71
CA LEU A 108 -10.91 -11.57 19.39
C LEU A 108 -10.38 -12.46 18.26
N VAL A 109 -9.82 -11.85 17.21
CA VAL A 109 -9.21 -12.59 16.09
C VAL A 109 -8.01 -13.39 16.57
N ARG A 110 -7.09 -12.78 17.34
CA ARG A 110 -5.91 -13.46 17.88
C ARG A 110 -6.28 -14.64 18.80
N ALA A 111 -7.35 -14.51 19.60
CA ALA A 111 -7.85 -15.60 20.43
C ALA A 111 -8.35 -16.77 19.56
N ALA A 112 -9.14 -16.47 18.52
CA ALA A 112 -9.64 -17.48 17.58
C ALA A 112 -8.49 -18.18 16.82
N GLU A 113 -7.47 -17.43 16.40
CA GLU A 113 -6.28 -17.98 15.75
C GLU A 113 -5.46 -18.87 16.70
N ALA A 114 -5.35 -18.51 17.98
CA ALA A 114 -4.66 -19.32 18.98
C ALA A 114 -5.38 -20.65 19.26
N ASP A 115 -6.71 -20.64 19.33
CA ASP A 115 -7.53 -21.85 19.44
C ASP A 115 -7.34 -22.75 18.22
N ALA A 116 -7.39 -22.17 17.01
CA ALA A 116 -7.19 -22.89 15.75
C ALA A 116 -5.77 -23.53 15.68
N ALA A 117 -4.74 -22.77 16.04
CA ALA A 117 -3.36 -23.24 16.05
C ALA A 117 -3.13 -24.36 17.08
N SER A 118 -3.92 -24.38 18.16
CA SER A 118 -3.87 -25.41 19.20
C SER A 118 -4.70 -26.67 18.83
N GLY A 119 -5.36 -26.67 17.67
CA GLY A 119 -6.26 -27.75 17.26
C GLY A 119 -7.56 -27.80 18.07
N LEU A 120 -7.88 -26.74 18.81
CA LEU A 120 -9.12 -26.62 19.55
C LEU A 120 -10.25 -26.17 18.62
N PRO A 121 -11.52 -26.51 18.93
CA PRO A 121 -12.66 -25.91 18.26
C PRO A 121 -12.62 -24.38 18.45
N VAL A 122 -12.65 -23.64 17.35
CA VAL A 122 -12.69 -22.18 17.38
C VAL A 122 -14.07 -21.71 17.84
N ASP A 123 -14.12 -21.01 18.98
CA ASP A 123 -15.36 -20.43 19.49
C ASP A 123 -15.61 -19.03 18.91
N GLU A 124 -16.39 -18.96 17.83
CA GLU A 124 -16.73 -17.71 17.16
C GLU A 124 -17.79 -16.86 17.89
N ARG A 125 -18.31 -17.29 19.05
CA ARG A 125 -19.44 -16.60 19.73
C ARG A 125 -19.11 -15.14 20.02
N GLU A 126 -17.94 -14.86 20.58
CA GLU A 126 -17.50 -13.52 20.92
C GLU A 126 -17.26 -12.66 19.67
N LEU A 127 -16.66 -13.24 18.62
CA LEU A 127 -16.46 -12.56 17.34
C LEU A 127 -17.80 -12.18 16.69
N LYS A 128 -18.77 -13.11 16.68
CA LYS A 128 -20.13 -12.86 16.19
C LYS A 128 -20.87 -11.84 17.05
N ALA A 129 -20.68 -11.87 18.36
CA ALA A 129 -21.25 -10.87 19.28
C ALA A 129 -20.65 -9.49 19.09
N HIS A 130 -19.44 -9.38 18.52
CA HIS A 130 -18.82 -8.12 18.16
C HIS A 130 -19.48 -7.46 16.92
N LEU A 131 -20.01 -8.27 16.01
CA LEU A 131 -20.78 -7.78 14.85
C LEU A 131 -22.11 -7.18 15.31
N ARG A 132 -22.35 -5.90 15.02
CA ARG A 132 -23.62 -5.24 15.34
C ARG A 132 -24.57 -5.38 14.15
N PRO A 133 -25.76 -5.98 14.28
CA PRO A 133 -26.70 -6.07 13.18
C PRO A 133 -27.22 -4.69 12.78
N THR A 134 -27.57 -4.53 11.51
CA THR A 134 -28.30 -3.37 10.99
C THR A 134 -29.80 -3.70 10.83
N ASN A 135 -30.58 -2.77 10.28
CA ASN A 135 -31.98 -2.99 9.94
C ASN A 135 -32.18 -3.90 8.71
N MET A 136 -31.12 -4.27 8.00
CA MET A 136 -31.17 -5.20 6.88
C MET A 136 -30.59 -6.56 7.27
N ALA A 137 -31.34 -7.62 6.96
CA ALA A 137 -30.91 -8.98 7.24
C ALA A 137 -29.59 -9.29 6.52
N GLY A 138 -28.65 -9.92 7.24
CA GLY A 138 -27.32 -10.26 6.73
C GLY A 138 -26.34 -9.09 6.64
N VAL A 139 -26.73 -7.88 7.07
CA VAL A 139 -25.86 -6.70 7.05
C VAL A 139 -25.47 -6.30 8.48
N TYR A 140 -24.17 -6.22 8.71
CA TYR A 140 -23.57 -5.94 10.00
C TYR A 140 -22.67 -4.70 9.93
N ARG A 141 -22.50 -4.04 11.07
CA ARG A 141 -21.53 -2.97 11.29
C ARG A 141 -20.56 -3.40 12.39
N LEU A 142 -19.30 -3.03 12.24
CA LEU A 142 -18.25 -3.27 13.22
C LEU A 142 -17.23 -2.13 13.13
N ARG A 143 -16.47 -1.93 14.20
CA ARG A 143 -15.26 -1.10 14.14
C ARG A 143 -14.13 -2.01 13.69
N LEU A 144 -13.65 -1.80 12.47
CA LEU A 144 -12.56 -2.59 11.89
C LEU A 144 -11.22 -1.88 12.11
N LEU A 145 -11.19 -0.58 11.84
CA LEU A 145 -9.97 0.23 11.82
C LEU A 145 -10.00 1.29 12.92
N THR A 146 -8.83 1.64 13.42
CA THR A 146 -8.68 2.73 14.40
C THR A 146 -8.91 4.10 13.73
N PRO A 147 -9.27 5.13 14.51
CA PRO A 147 -9.31 6.50 13.99
C PRO A 147 -7.98 6.95 13.39
N ARG A 148 -6.87 6.53 13.99
CA ARG A 148 -5.51 6.84 13.52
C ARG A 148 -5.26 6.32 12.11
N PHE A 149 -5.59 5.06 11.83
CA PHE A 149 -5.45 4.50 10.49
C PHE A 149 -6.30 5.30 9.48
N CYS A 150 -7.55 5.58 9.83
CA CYS A 150 -8.46 6.33 8.96
C CYS A 150 -7.93 7.75 8.66
N GLU A 151 -7.39 8.45 9.66
CA GLU A 151 -6.80 9.78 9.50
C GLU A 151 -5.56 9.71 8.58
N MET A 152 -4.64 8.79 8.84
CA MET A 152 -3.43 8.61 8.02
C MET A 152 -3.79 8.26 6.57
N LEU A 153 -4.75 7.36 6.34
CA LEU A 153 -5.20 6.99 5.00
C LEU A 153 -5.80 8.19 4.26
N LEU A 154 -6.64 8.99 4.93
CA LEU A 154 -7.20 10.20 4.33
C LEU A 154 -6.12 11.23 4.00
N GLU A 155 -5.14 11.40 4.89
CA GLU A 155 -3.99 12.27 4.64
C GLU A 155 -3.12 11.81 3.47
N GLU A 156 -2.92 10.50 3.31
CA GLU A 156 -2.21 9.91 2.18
C GLU A 156 -2.97 10.13 0.86
N LEU A 157 -4.30 9.93 0.87
CA LEU A 157 -5.13 10.18 -0.31
C LEU A 157 -5.15 11.66 -0.71
N HIS A 158 -5.18 12.59 0.26
CA HIS A 158 -5.00 14.01 -0.01
C HIS A 158 -3.60 14.33 -0.55
N HIS A 159 -2.56 13.65 -0.06
CA HIS A 159 -1.20 13.79 -0.56
C HIS A 159 -1.07 13.32 -2.01
N LEU A 160 -1.69 12.18 -2.37
CA LEU A 160 -1.81 11.72 -3.75
C LEU A 160 -2.53 12.76 -4.62
N ALA A 161 -3.67 13.29 -4.17
CA ALA A 161 -4.42 14.29 -4.93
C ALA A 161 -3.58 15.56 -5.17
N ALA A 162 -2.80 16.00 -4.18
CA ALA A 162 -1.89 17.14 -4.28
C ALA A 162 -0.72 16.91 -5.25
N SER A 163 -0.42 15.65 -5.61
CA SER A 163 0.62 15.34 -6.60
C SER A 163 0.31 15.92 -7.98
N GLY A 164 -0.97 16.11 -8.32
CA GLY A 164 -1.41 16.51 -9.66
C GLY A 164 -1.18 15.44 -10.73
N VAL A 165 -0.81 14.22 -10.34
CA VAL A 165 -0.77 13.05 -11.22
C VAL A 165 -2.21 12.57 -11.43
N PRO A 166 -2.64 12.31 -12.68
CA PRO A 166 -3.98 11.80 -12.94
C PRO A 166 -4.30 10.51 -12.16
N THR A 167 -5.51 10.44 -11.62
CA THR A 167 -6.07 9.26 -10.94
C THR A 167 -7.30 8.76 -11.68
N ARG A 168 -7.42 7.45 -11.85
CA ARG A 168 -8.57 6.83 -12.51
C ARG A 168 -9.71 6.64 -11.51
N ARG A 169 -10.95 6.65 -12.00
CA ARG A 169 -12.13 6.31 -11.18
C ARG A 169 -12.16 4.80 -10.90
N PRO A 170 -12.50 4.37 -9.69
CA PRO A 170 -12.53 2.94 -9.37
C PRO A 170 -13.60 2.17 -10.14
N ASN A 171 -14.77 2.79 -10.35
CA ASN A 171 -15.88 2.23 -11.12
C ASN A 171 -16.91 3.34 -11.45
N GLY A 172 -17.89 3.04 -12.30
CA GLY A 172 -18.91 4.01 -12.75
C GLY A 172 -19.81 4.59 -11.64
N MET A 173 -19.90 3.93 -10.47
CA MET A 173 -20.67 4.42 -9.32
C MET A 173 -19.83 5.29 -8.39
N ASN A 174 -18.51 5.09 -8.35
CA ASN A 174 -17.61 5.80 -7.45
C ASN A 174 -16.92 6.97 -8.16
N ARG A 175 -17.52 8.15 -7.99
CA ARG A 175 -17.10 9.35 -8.73
C ARG A 175 -15.83 10.01 -8.22
N PHE A 176 -15.59 9.89 -6.92
CA PHE A 176 -14.55 10.60 -6.17
C PHE A 176 -13.62 9.64 -5.42
N GLY A 177 -13.73 8.35 -5.71
CA GLY A 177 -12.90 7.34 -5.08
C GLY A 177 -11.49 7.33 -5.63
N ALA A 178 -10.60 6.71 -4.88
CA ALA A 178 -9.25 6.39 -5.27
C ALA A 178 -9.08 4.88 -5.40
N ILE A 179 -8.12 4.48 -6.23
CA ILE A 179 -7.62 3.11 -6.32
C ILE A 179 -6.39 3.07 -5.40
N LEU A 180 -6.33 2.15 -4.44
CA LEU A 180 -5.27 2.17 -3.41
C LEU A 180 -3.90 1.77 -3.99
N GLU A 181 -3.92 0.93 -5.01
CA GLU A 181 -2.73 0.55 -5.79
C GLU A 181 -2.14 1.74 -6.57
N ASP A 182 -2.94 2.79 -6.81
CA ASP A 182 -2.50 4.02 -7.46
C ASP A 182 -1.85 5.01 -6.48
N VAL A 183 -1.83 4.75 -5.18
CA VAL A 183 -1.14 5.58 -4.19
C VAL A 183 0.37 5.34 -4.32
N PRO A 184 1.26 6.33 -4.10
CA PRO A 184 2.72 6.15 -4.20
C PRO A 184 3.24 4.88 -3.53
N GLY A 185 3.88 3.97 -4.27
CA GLY A 185 4.38 2.70 -3.75
C GLY A 185 3.37 1.55 -3.64
N GLY A 186 2.07 1.81 -3.89
CA GLY A 186 0.98 0.82 -3.84
C GLY A 186 0.63 0.39 -2.42
N LEU A 187 -0.53 0.82 -1.93
CA LEU A 187 -1.10 0.36 -0.65
C LEU A 187 -1.81 -0.98 -0.80
#